data_AF-A0A4R4YZ06-F1
#
_entry.id   AF-A0A4R4YZ06-F1
#
_cell.length_a   1.000
_cell.length_b   1.000
_cell.length_c   1.000
_cell.angle_alpha   90.00
_cell.angle_beta   90.00
_cell.angle_gamma   90.00
#
_symmetry.space_group_name_H-M   'P 1'
#
loop_
_entity.id
_entity.type
_entity.pdbx_description
1 polymer ?
#
loop_
_entity_poly.entity_id
_entity_poly.type
_entity_poly.pdbx_seq_one_letter_code
_entity_poly.pdbx_strand_id
1 'polypeptide(L)'
;MVDPLVPFRWLEASPGVGDREDLLGEIFCVSLFRRLEPAEVLRRFGAGRPGREMTFHELRVKVWEAAGMTGNDYVGVVQVGEWGVAVEPGGFQAVLAERLTGLSRGCEVVAVGRHDYASDSFVYAVDGKVVTGFTPHLPGSRWGSDPERINEFMRETGLPPEELDEEAWEATWDDMFTNRISRAFLLAAKITGVVFTPSVLDGPLLVGAISQ
;
A
#
# COMPACT_ATOMS: atom_id res chain seq x y z
N MET A 1 -21.65 -2.26 17.43
CA MET A 1 -20.32 -1.67 17.17
C MET A 1 -20.20 -1.54 15.65
N VAL A 2 -19.72 -0.42 15.12
CA VAL A 2 -19.55 -0.25 13.66
C VAL A 2 -18.35 -1.10 13.24
N ASP A 3 -18.48 -1.86 12.16
CA ASP A 3 -17.37 -2.65 11.61
C ASP A 3 -16.21 -1.72 11.17
N PRO A 4 -15.01 -1.83 11.77
CA PRO A 4 -13.88 -0.95 11.46
C PRO A 4 -13.32 -1.14 10.05
N LEU A 5 -13.67 -2.22 9.34
CA LEU A 5 -13.20 -2.49 7.98
C LEU A 5 -14.00 -1.74 6.91
N VAL A 6 -15.18 -1.21 7.23
CA VAL A 6 -16.07 -0.52 6.27
C VAL A 6 -15.35 0.51 5.39
N PRO A 7 -14.44 1.38 5.90
CA PRO A 7 -13.72 2.36 5.07
C PRO A 7 -12.76 1.74 4.05
N PHE A 8 -12.40 0.47 4.21
CA PHE A 8 -11.35 -0.21 3.45
C PHE A 8 -11.84 -1.35 2.56
N ARG A 9 -13.10 -1.80 2.71
CA ARG A 9 -13.68 -2.90 1.93
C ARG A 9 -13.60 -2.72 0.41
N TRP A 10 -13.58 -1.46 -0.06
CA TRP A 10 -13.41 -1.14 -1.48
C TRP A 10 -12.06 -1.59 -2.05
N LEU A 11 -11.06 -1.85 -1.20
CA LEU A 11 -9.72 -2.30 -1.60
C LEU A 11 -9.65 -3.81 -1.86
N GLU A 12 -10.65 -4.57 -1.40
CA GLU A 12 -10.79 -6.01 -1.65
C GLU A 12 -11.49 -6.31 -2.97
N ALA A 13 -12.16 -5.32 -3.58
CA ALA A 13 -12.92 -5.51 -4.79
C ALA A 13 -12.02 -6.10 -5.89
N SER A 14 -12.37 -7.27 -6.41
CA SER A 14 -11.81 -7.81 -7.65
C SER A 14 -12.68 -7.35 -8.83
N PRO A 15 -12.12 -7.22 -10.03
CA PRO A 15 -12.84 -6.67 -11.17
C PRO A 15 -14.12 -7.46 -11.50
N GLY A 16 -15.26 -6.78 -11.37
CA GLY A 16 -16.37 -6.93 -12.30
C GLY A 16 -16.17 -5.92 -13.42
N VAL A 17 -16.25 -6.35 -14.68
CA VAL A 17 -16.08 -5.48 -15.85
C VAL A 17 -17.06 -4.29 -15.77
N GLY A 18 -16.55 -3.10 -15.47
CA GLY A 18 -17.26 -1.83 -15.67
C GLY A 18 -17.79 -1.07 -14.45
N ASP A 19 -17.57 -1.53 -13.20
CA ASP A 19 -18.09 -0.81 -12.02
C ASP A 19 -17.06 0.11 -11.34
N ARG A 20 -17.56 1.22 -10.77
CA ARG A 20 -16.80 2.18 -9.95
C ARG A 20 -16.10 1.55 -8.73
N GLU A 21 -16.39 0.29 -8.44
CA GLU A 21 -15.88 -0.46 -7.29
C GLU A 21 -14.44 -0.98 -7.51
N ASP A 22 -13.95 -1.07 -8.76
CA ASP A 22 -12.57 -1.45 -9.06
C ASP A 22 -11.68 -0.23 -9.41
N LEU A 23 -11.46 0.61 -8.41
CA LEU A 23 -10.67 1.83 -8.58
C LEU A 23 -9.17 1.51 -8.79
N LEU A 24 -8.59 0.62 -7.98
CA LEU A 24 -7.14 0.35 -7.99
C LEU A 24 -6.72 -0.85 -8.84
N GLY A 25 -7.63 -1.76 -9.22
CA GLY A 25 -7.28 -2.98 -9.96
C GLY A 25 -6.80 -4.13 -9.07
N GLU A 26 -6.42 -5.22 -9.74
CA GLU A 26 -5.93 -6.47 -9.14
C GLU A 26 -4.49 -6.39 -8.58
N ILE A 27 -3.74 -5.38 -9.01
CA ILE A 27 -2.36 -5.14 -8.58
C ILE A 27 -2.21 -3.65 -8.28
N PHE A 28 -1.80 -3.32 -7.06
CA PHE A 28 -1.45 -1.95 -6.69
C PHE A 28 -0.58 -1.91 -5.45
N CYS A 29 0.09 -0.78 -5.26
CA CYS A 29 0.74 -0.44 -3.99
C CYS A 29 0.34 0.96 -3.54
N VAL A 30 0.08 1.11 -2.24
CA VAL A 30 -0.09 2.41 -1.58
C VAL A 30 0.96 2.54 -0.49
N SER A 31 1.73 3.61 -0.53
CA SER A 31 2.77 3.91 0.47
C SER A 31 2.60 5.30 1.05
N LEU A 32 2.71 5.40 2.37
CA LEU A 32 2.55 6.63 3.14
C LEU A 32 3.91 7.05 3.67
N PHE A 33 4.34 8.27 3.34
CA PHE A 33 5.62 8.83 3.72
C PHE A 33 5.46 9.96 4.73
N ARG A 34 6.00 9.78 5.94
CA ARG A 34 5.86 10.74 7.02
C ARG A 34 6.66 12.02 6.75
N ARG A 35 5.99 13.16 6.85
CA ARG A 35 6.55 14.52 6.70
C ARG A 35 7.30 14.75 5.39
N LEU A 36 6.87 14.10 4.31
CA LEU A 36 7.38 14.34 2.96
C LEU A 36 6.27 14.91 2.07
N GLU A 37 6.61 15.99 1.38
CA GLU A 37 5.74 16.59 0.36
C GLU A 37 5.71 15.74 -0.92
N PRO A 38 4.64 15.82 -1.74
CA PRO A 38 4.48 14.98 -2.93
C PRO A 38 5.67 15.02 -3.91
N ALA A 39 6.26 16.20 -4.10
CA ALA A 39 7.41 16.37 -4.97
C ALA A 39 8.68 15.66 -4.45
N GLU A 40 8.87 15.57 -3.13
CA GLU A 40 9.98 14.84 -2.54
C GLU A 40 9.76 13.33 -2.63
N VAL A 41 8.52 12.87 -2.40
CA VAL A 41 8.17 11.46 -2.60
C VAL A 41 8.46 11.04 -4.05
N LEU A 42 8.01 11.80 -5.05
CA LEU A 42 8.31 11.50 -6.46
C LEU A 42 9.81 11.44 -6.77
N ARG A 43 10.62 12.34 -6.20
CA ARG A 43 12.08 12.30 -6.37
C ARG A 43 12.67 10.99 -5.86
N ARG A 44 12.14 10.43 -4.77
CA ARG A 44 12.60 9.15 -4.20
C ARG A 44 12.23 7.94 -5.05
N PHE A 45 11.12 8.00 -5.79
CA PHE A 45 10.80 7.02 -6.85
C PHE A 45 11.67 7.19 -8.11
N GLY A 46 12.59 8.16 -8.12
CA GLY A 46 13.51 8.40 -9.22
C GLY A 46 12.91 9.18 -10.39
N ALA A 47 11.85 9.96 -10.14
CA ALA A 47 11.28 10.84 -11.15
C ALA A 47 12.31 11.88 -11.61
N GLY A 48 12.93 11.64 -12.78
CA GLY A 48 13.96 12.52 -13.36
C GLY A 48 13.42 13.83 -13.95
N ARG A 49 12.09 14.02 -13.96
CA ARG A 49 11.42 15.25 -14.38
C ARG A 49 10.44 15.70 -13.30
N PRO A 50 10.13 17.00 -13.21
CA PRO A 50 9.07 17.47 -12.34
C PRO A 50 7.77 16.71 -12.62
N GLY A 51 7.06 16.34 -11.55
CA GLY A 51 5.76 15.69 -11.67
C GLY A 51 4.74 16.59 -12.33
N ARG A 52 3.67 15.99 -12.86
CA ARG A 52 2.53 16.70 -13.44
C ARG A 52 1.29 16.41 -12.63
N GLU A 53 0.47 17.43 -12.39
CA GLU A 53 -0.84 17.21 -11.79
C GLU A 53 -1.74 16.45 -12.76
N MET A 54 -2.35 15.37 -12.27
CA MET A 54 -3.27 14.50 -13.00
C MET A 54 -4.34 14.00 -12.04
N THR A 55 -5.54 13.79 -12.55
CA THR A 55 -6.55 13.00 -11.85
C THR A 55 -6.10 11.54 -11.74
N PHE A 56 -6.68 10.79 -10.79
CA PHE A 56 -6.38 9.37 -10.66
C PHE A 56 -6.76 8.56 -11.92
N HIS A 57 -7.83 8.96 -12.62
CA HIS A 57 -8.21 8.34 -13.89
C HIS A 57 -7.14 8.54 -14.98
N GLU A 58 -6.61 9.75 -15.13
CA GLU A 58 -5.53 10.04 -16.09
C GLU A 58 -4.25 9.27 -15.76
N LEU A 59 -3.91 9.12 -14.47
CA LEU A 59 -2.80 8.26 -14.04
C LEU A 59 -3.01 6.81 -14.50
N ARG A 60 -4.20 6.24 -14.31
CA ARG A 60 -4.50 4.86 -14.74
C ARG A 60 -4.40 4.68 -16.24
N VAL A 61 -4.96 5.61 -17.02
CA VAL A 61 -4.84 5.59 -18.49
C VAL A 61 -3.37 5.60 -18.89
N LYS A 62 -2.56 6.44 -18.25
CA LYS A 62 -1.13 6.55 -18.53
C LYS A 62 -0.35 5.26 -18.19
N VAL A 63 -0.67 4.61 -17.07
CA VAL A 63 -0.09 3.31 -16.70
C VAL A 63 -0.43 2.25 -17.75
N TRP A 64 -1.70 2.17 -18.14
CA TRP A 64 -2.18 1.23 -19.16
C TRP A 64 -1.47 1.42 -20.51
N GLU A 65 -1.38 2.67 -20.98
CA GLU A 65 -0.68 3.01 -22.22
C GLU A 65 0.82 2.67 -22.14
N ALA A 66 1.46 2.91 -20.99
CA ALA A 66 2.89 2.67 -20.81
C ALA A 66 3.24 1.18 -20.75
N ALA A 67 2.39 0.35 -20.15
CA ALA A 67 2.57 -1.10 -20.07
C ALA A 67 2.67 -1.74 -21.47
N GLY A 68 1.90 -1.24 -22.44
CA GLY A 68 1.93 -1.72 -23.81
C GLY A 68 3.07 -1.18 -24.68
N MET A 69 3.74 -0.09 -24.26
CA MET A 69 4.68 0.64 -25.12
C MET A 69 6.11 0.74 -24.61
N THR A 70 6.29 1.00 -23.31
CA THR A 70 7.60 1.41 -22.76
C THR A 70 8.06 0.57 -21.57
N GLY A 71 7.14 -0.16 -20.91
CA GLY A 71 7.44 -0.88 -19.68
C GLY A 71 7.77 0.02 -18.48
N ASN A 72 7.47 1.32 -18.57
CA ASN A 72 7.65 2.25 -17.45
C ASN A 72 6.45 2.21 -16.51
N ASP A 73 6.72 2.18 -15.21
CA ASP A 73 5.72 2.33 -14.17
C ASP A 73 5.53 3.81 -13.79
N TYR A 74 4.36 4.15 -13.25
CA TYR A 74 4.04 5.50 -12.78
C TYR A 74 3.49 5.46 -11.36
N VAL A 75 3.75 6.53 -10.63
CA VAL A 75 3.23 6.76 -9.28
C VAL A 75 2.57 8.12 -9.22
N GLY A 76 1.40 8.20 -8.57
CA GLY A 76 0.74 9.45 -8.22
C GLY A 76 0.85 9.70 -6.73
N VAL A 77 1.14 10.94 -6.34
CA VAL A 77 1.30 11.32 -4.93
C VAL A 77 0.36 12.46 -4.56
N VAL A 78 -0.32 12.32 -3.42
CA VAL A 78 -1.19 13.34 -2.83
C VAL A 78 -0.79 13.58 -1.37
N GLN A 79 -0.98 14.80 -0.87
CA GLN A 79 -0.71 15.14 0.53
C GLN A 79 -1.97 14.90 1.38
N VAL A 80 -1.85 14.12 2.46
CA VAL A 80 -2.91 13.89 3.45
C VAL A 80 -2.38 14.19 4.84
N GLY A 81 -2.73 15.37 5.36
CA GLY A 81 -2.15 15.88 6.61
C GLY A 81 -0.63 15.98 6.49
N GLU A 82 0.09 15.27 7.34
CA GLU A 82 1.55 15.22 7.37
C GLU A 82 2.14 14.05 6.56
N TRP A 83 1.32 13.29 5.83
CA TRP A 83 1.76 12.12 5.05
C TRP A 83 1.62 12.38 3.55
N GLY A 84 2.70 12.15 2.81
CA GLY A 84 2.63 12.01 1.36
C GLY A 84 2.15 10.59 1.03
N VAL A 85 0.99 10.45 0.39
CA VAL A 85 0.39 9.17 0.01
C VAL A 85 0.67 8.93 -1.46
N ALA A 86 1.54 7.96 -1.75
CA ALA A 86 1.88 7.50 -3.08
C ALA A 86 1.04 6.28 -3.46
N VAL A 87 0.55 6.28 -4.70
CA VAL A 87 -0.27 5.20 -5.26
C VAL A 87 0.36 4.75 -6.57
N GLU A 88 0.65 3.45 -6.66
CA GLU A 88 1.22 2.76 -7.80
C GLU A 88 0.17 1.80 -8.39
N PRO A 89 -0.67 2.24 -9.35
CA PRO A 89 -1.57 1.31 -10.06
C PRO A 89 -0.74 0.31 -10.86
N GLY A 90 -0.99 -0.99 -10.70
CA GLY A 90 -0.21 -2.04 -11.34
C GLY A 90 1.22 -2.21 -10.82
N GLY A 91 1.65 -1.38 -9.86
CA GLY A 91 3.03 -1.35 -9.36
C GLY A 91 3.17 -1.89 -7.94
N PHE A 92 4.40 -2.16 -7.55
CA PHE A 92 4.76 -2.79 -6.27
C PHE A 92 6.12 -2.30 -5.71
N GLN A 93 6.64 -1.16 -6.18
CA GLN A 93 8.01 -0.74 -5.88
C GLN A 93 8.20 -0.40 -4.41
N ALA A 94 7.20 0.19 -3.75
CA ALA A 94 7.31 0.55 -2.33
C ALA A 94 7.25 -0.65 -1.36
N VAL A 95 6.89 -1.85 -1.82
CA VAL A 95 6.92 -3.07 -0.98
C VAL A 95 8.19 -3.91 -1.19
N LEU A 96 9.02 -3.58 -2.19
CA LEU A 96 10.31 -4.24 -2.41
C LEU A 96 11.36 -3.76 -1.40
N ALA A 97 11.98 -4.69 -0.68
CA ALA A 97 12.96 -4.37 0.36
C ALA A 97 14.16 -3.55 -0.17
N GLU A 98 14.67 -3.85 -1.37
CA GLU A 98 15.76 -3.08 -1.98
C GLU A 98 15.39 -1.62 -2.27
N ARG A 99 14.14 -1.37 -2.67
CA ARG A 99 13.64 -0.01 -3.00
C ARG A 99 13.28 0.73 -1.72
N LEU A 100 12.64 0.04 -0.78
CA LEU A 100 12.14 0.63 0.46
C LEU A 100 13.27 1.23 1.32
N THR A 101 14.48 0.68 1.25
CA THR A 101 15.67 1.25 1.89
C THR A 101 15.97 2.68 1.41
N GLY A 102 15.84 2.94 0.10
CA GLY A 102 16.01 4.28 -0.47
C GLY A 102 14.80 5.17 -0.17
N LEU A 103 13.60 4.64 -0.38
CA LEU A 103 12.33 5.34 -0.20
C LEU A 103 12.13 5.84 1.24
N SER A 104 12.53 5.09 2.25
CA SER A 104 12.32 5.42 3.67
C SER A 104 13.47 6.19 4.32
N ARG A 105 14.54 6.55 3.60
CA ARG A 105 15.69 7.25 4.20
C ARG A 105 15.29 8.59 4.82
N GLY A 106 15.63 8.81 6.09
CA GLY A 106 15.28 10.02 6.83
C GLY A 106 13.78 10.23 7.09
N CYS A 107 12.93 9.23 6.87
CA CYS A 107 11.51 9.31 7.19
C CYS A 107 10.95 7.96 7.66
N GLU A 108 9.66 7.96 7.95
CA GLU A 108 8.89 6.76 8.25
C GLU A 108 8.01 6.44 7.03
N VAL A 109 7.91 5.15 6.68
CA VAL A 109 7.10 4.67 5.56
C VAL A 109 6.30 3.45 5.97
N VAL A 110 5.00 3.46 5.66
CA VAL A 110 4.14 2.27 5.69
C VAL A 110 3.66 2.02 4.27
N ALA A 111 3.79 0.79 3.77
CA ALA A 111 3.26 0.43 2.46
C ALA A 111 2.44 -0.85 2.50
N VAL A 112 1.35 -0.86 1.74
CA VAL A 112 0.49 -2.01 1.51
C VAL A 112 0.44 -2.27 0.01
N GLY A 113 0.75 -3.50 -0.38
CA GLY A 113 0.67 -3.99 -1.75
C GLY A 113 -0.36 -5.10 -1.86
N ARG A 114 -1.22 -5.02 -2.89
CA ARG A 114 -2.06 -6.13 -3.33
C ARG A 114 -1.51 -6.66 -4.63
N HIS A 115 -1.45 -7.98 -4.77
CA HIS A 115 -1.03 -8.61 -6.02
C HIS A 115 -1.73 -9.95 -6.23
N ASP A 116 -2.86 -9.96 -6.94
CA ASP A 116 -3.71 -11.16 -7.09
C ASP A 116 -3.00 -12.34 -7.81
N TYR A 117 -1.93 -12.07 -8.55
CA TYR A 117 -1.12 -13.08 -9.25
C TYR A 117 0.19 -13.45 -8.53
N ALA A 118 0.42 -12.91 -7.32
CA ALA A 118 1.61 -13.15 -6.52
C ALA A 118 1.26 -13.04 -5.03
N SER A 119 2.11 -12.40 -4.21
CA SER A 119 1.85 -12.20 -2.79
C SER A 119 1.54 -10.74 -2.49
N ASP A 120 0.49 -10.53 -1.69
CA ASP A 120 0.27 -9.25 -1.03
C ASP A 120 1.40 -8.94 -0.05
N SER A 121 1.54 -7.68 0.34
CA SER A 121 2.64 -7.27 1.21
C SER A 121 2.22 -6.13 2.13
N PHE A 122 2.66 -6.20 3.38
CA PHE A 122 2.68 -5.09 4.31
C PHE A 122 4.12 -4.86 4.73
N VAL A 123 4.58 -3.61 4.69
CA VAL A 123 5.91 -3.22 5.15
C VAL A 123 5.86 -1.92 5.92
N TYR A 124 6.62 -1.88 7.01
CA TYR A 124 6.85 -0.72 7.85
C TYR A 124 8.36 -0.48 7.94
N ALA A 125 8.81 0.71 7.53
CA ALA A 125 10.21 1.07 7.49
C ALA A 125 10.47 2.44 8.12
N VAL A 126 11.62 2.56 8.77
CA VAL A 126 12.09 3.80 9.41
C VAL A 126 13.54 4.00 9.05
N ASP A 127 13.85 5.18 8.50
CA ASP A 127 15.20 5.63 8.17
C ASP A 127 16.02 4.60 7.36
N GLY A 128 15.43 4.12 6.27
CA GLY A 128 16.08 3.19 5.36
C GLY A 128 16.17 1.75 5.86
N LYS A 129 15.49 1.41 6.96
CA LYS A 129 15.46 0.04 7.50
C LYS A 129 14.04 -0.46 7.57
N VAL A 130 13.80 -1.66 7.03
CA VAL A 130 12.54 -2.35 7.28
C VAL A 130 12.50 -2.78 8.74
N VAL A 131 11.50 -2.29 9.45
CA VAL A 131 11.23 -2.59 10.86
C VAL A 131 10.44 -3.89 10.93
N THR A 132 9.31 -3.94 10.21
CA THR A 132 8.42 -5.09 10.16
C THR A 132 7.90 -5.26 8.74
N GLY A 133 7.94 -6.47 8.20
CA GLY A 133 7.28 -6.84 6.95
C GLY A 133 6.64 -8.21 7.06
N PHE A 134 5.52 -8.41 6.35
CA PHE A 134 4.81 -9.69 6.30
C PHE A 134 3.83 -9.73 5.12
N THR A 135 3.32 -10.92 4.85
CA THR A 135 2.23 -11.16 3.90
C THR A 135 0.89 -11.09 4.65
N PRO A 136 -0.06 -10.22 4.27
CA PRO A 136 -1.32 -10.04 5.00
C PRO A 136 -2.15 -11.31 5.27
N HIS A 137 -2.13 -12.30 4.37
CA HIS A 137 -2.77 -13.60 4.58
C HIS A 137 -1.90 -14.60 5.36
N LEU A 138 -0.73 -14.21 5.86
CA LEU A 138 0.17 -14.99 6.73
C LEU A 138 0.84 -14.06 7.78
N PRO A 139 0.07 -13.35 8.63
CA PRO A 139 0.60 -12.31 9.49
C PRO A 139 1.55 -12.81 10.59
N GLY A 140 1.52 -14.11 10.92
CA GLY A 140 2.45 -14.75 11.85
C GLY A 140 3.91 -14.79 11.35
N SER A 141 4.11 -14.83 10.03
CA SER A 141 5.44 -14.89 9.40
C SER A 141 5.98 -13.49 9.10
N ARG A 142 6.57 -12.83 10.12
CA ARG A 142 7.15 -11.49 10.02
C ARG A 142 8.67 -11.51 9.86
N TRP A 143 9.20 -10.48 9.22
CA TRP A 143 10.63 -10.22 9.07
C TRP A 143 10.94 -8.73 9.28
N GLY A 144 12.24 -8.38 9.36
CA GLY A 144 12.70 -7.01 9.57
C GLY A 144 13.63 -6.87 10.76
N SER A 145 14.02 -5.63 11.05
CA SER A 145 14.95 -5.32 12.15
C SER A 145 14.31 -5.35 13.54
N ASP A 146 12.99 -5.21 13.62
CA ASP A 146 12.20 -5.29 14.84
C ASP A 146 10.78 -5.81 14.50
N PRO A 147 10.64 -7.10 14.12
CA PRO A 147 9.40 -7.66 13.57
C PRO A 147 8.21 -7.61 14.54
N GLU A 148 8.46 -7.45 15.84
CA GLU A 148 7.45 -7.45 16.90
C GLU A 148 6.90 -6.05 17.19
N ARG A 149 7.52 -4.98 16.65
CA ARG A 149 7.23 -3.58 17.04
C ARG A 149 5.75 -3.19 16.95
N ILE A 150 5.04 -3.75 15.98
CA ILE A 150 3.65 -3.39 15.67
C ILE A 150 2.63 -4.48 16.07
N ASN A 151 3.05 -5.49 16.84
CA ASN A 151 2.19 -6.62 17.20
C ASN A 151 0.90 -6.23 17.93
N GLU A 152 0.94 -5.19 18.76
CA GLU A 152 -0.28 -4.69 19.44
C GLU A 152 -1.31 -4.18 18.42
N PHE A 153 -0.88 -3.34 17.47
CA PHE A 153 -1.76 -2.87 16.40
C PHE A 153 -2.21 -4.00 15.47
N MET A 154 -1.37 -5.00 15.21
CA MET A 154 -1.76 -6.18 14.44
C MET A 154 -2.92 -6.92 15.11
N ARG A 155 -2.84 -7.18 16.43
CA ARG A 155 -3.95 -7.80 17.19
C ARG A 155 -5.22 -6.95 17.16
N GLU A 156 -5.10 -5.64 17.34
CA GLU A 156 -6.26 -4.72 17.28
C GLU A 156 -6.97 -4.70 15.91
N THR A 157 -6.28 -5.10 14.85
CA THR A 157 -6.77 -5.04 13.47
C THR A 157 -7.12 -6.42 12.90
N GLY A 158 -7.08 -7.47 13.74
CA GLY A 158 -7.42 -8.83 13.33
C GLY A 158 -6.32 -9.50 12.50
N LEU A 159 -5.08 -9.04 12.58
CA LEU A 159 -3.92 -9.70 12.00
C LEU A 159 -3.16 -10.39 13.14
N PRO A 160 -3.43 -11.66 13.48
CA PRO A 160 -2.77 -12.31 14.61
C PRO A 160 -1.26 -12.44 14.34
N PRO A 161 -0.40 -11.85 15.20
CA PRO A 161 1.03 -12.02 15.05
C PRO A 161 1.52 -13.41 15.52
N GLU A 162 0.70 -14.17 16.22
CA GLU A 162 1.02 -15.53 16.65
C GLU A 162 0.91 -16.53 15.49
N GLU A 163 1.75 -17.56 15.50
CA GLU A 163 1.53 -18.74 14.66
C GLU A 163 0.27 -19.45 15.15
N LEU A 164 -0.66 -19.68 14.23
CA LEU A 164 -1.86 -20.47 14.48
C LEU A 164 -1.55 -21.94 14.18
N ASP A 165 -2.12 -22.85 14.97
CA ASP A 165 -2.14 -24.26 14.60
C ASP A 165 -3.03 -24.48 13.36
N GLU A 166 -2.91 -25.65 12.74
CA GLU A 166 -3.61 -25.97 11.48
C GLU A 166 -5.12 -25.84 11.63
N GLU A 167 -5.68 -26.25 12.77
CA GLU A 167 -7.12 -26.21 13.05
C GLU A 167 -7.64 -24.77 13.18
N ALA A 168 -6.92 -23.91 13.90
CA ALA A 168 -7.24 -22.48 14.02
C ALA A 168 -7.01 -21.72 12.70
N TRP A 169 -6.00 -22.14 11.92
CA TRP A 169 -5.73 -21.57 10.60
C TRP A 169 -6.89 -21.82 9.64
N GLU A 170 -7.30 -23.09 9.49
CA GLU A 170 -8.43 -23.48 8.65
C GLU A 170 -9.73 -22.78 9.09
N ALA A 171 -9.97 -22.68 10.40
CA ALA A 171 -11.17 -22.02 10.93
C ALA A 171 -11.23 -20.51 10.64
N THR A 172 -10.10 -19.85 10.38
CA THR A 172 -10.02 -18.40 10.15
C THR A 172 -9.64 -18.03 8.72
N TRP A 173 -9.28 -19.01 7.88
CA TRP A 173 -8.78 -18.80 6.52
C TRP A 173 -9.70 -17.94 5.67
N ASP A 174 -11.00 -18.27 5.60
CA ASP A 174 -11.94 -17.53 4.73
C ASP A 174 -12.04 -16.05 5.12
N ASP A 175 -12.13 -15.76 6.41
CA ASP A 175 -12.18 -14.39 6.94
C ASP A 175 -10.85 -13.66 6.74
N MET A 176 -9.72 -14.33 7.02
CA MET A 176 -8.38 -13.78 6.85
C MET A 176 -8.13 -13.43 5.38
N PHE A 177 -8.40 -14.38 4.48
CA PHE A 177 -8.19 -14.22 3.06
C PHE A 177 -9.10 -13.14 2.48
N THR A 178 -10.39 -13.13 2.85
CA THR A 178 -11.37 -12.16 2.32
C THR A 178 -11.10 -10.73 2.78
N ASN A 179 -10.55 -10.53 3.99
CA ASN A 179 -10.37 -9.21 4.59
C ASN A 179 -8.89 -8.79 4.72
N ARG A 180 -7.96 -9.52 4.09
CA ARG A 180 -6.52 -9.33 4.26
C ARG A 180 -6.04 -7.92 3.91
N ILE A 181 -6.52 -7.35 2.81
CA ILE A 181 -6.11 -6.01 2.36
C ILE A 181 -6.77 -4.95 3.23
N SER A 182 -8.05 -5.10 3.55
CA SER A 182 -8.79 -4.20 4.44
C SER A 182 -8.12 -4.12 5.81
N ARG A 183 -7.69 -5.25 6.37
CA ARG A 183 -6.95 -5.30 7.64
C ARG A 183 -5.58 -4.67 7.55
N ALA A 184 -4.84 -4.91 6.46
CA ALA A 184 -3.55 -4.29 6.22
C ALA A 184 -3.65 -2.75 6.13
N PHE A 185 -4.70 -2.21 5.48
CA PHE A 185 -4.95 -0.78 5.45
C PHE A 185 -5.48 -0.21 6.77
N LEU A 186 -6.28 -0.98 7.52
CA LEU A 186 -6.67 -0.59 8.88
C LEU A 186 -5.44 -0.50 9.80
N LEU A 187 -4.49 -1.44 9.67
CA LEU A 187 -3.20 -1.40 10.38
C LEU A 187 -2.36 -0.18 9.95
N ALA A 188 -2.29 0.11 8.64
CA ALA A 188 -1.62 1.31 8.16
C ALA A 188 -2.27 2.58 8.74
N ALA A 189 -3.59 2.64 8.83
CA ALA A 189 -4.33 3.74 9.44
C ALA A 189 -4.06 3.87 10.94
N LYS A 190 -3.87 2.76 11.67
CA LYS A 190 -3.50 2.78 13.09
C LYS A 190 -2.10 3.37 13.32
N ILE A 191 -1.15 3.06 12.45
CA ILE A 191 0.23 3.60 12.53
C ILE A 191 0.26 5.07 12.12
N THR A 192 -0.43 5.42 11.04
CA THR A 192 -0.25 6.72 10.36
C THR A 192 -1.29 7.77 10.76
N GLY A 193 -2.46 7.34 11.24
CA GLY A 193 -3.65 8.17 11.38
C GLY A 193 -4.38 8.46 10.05
N VAL A 194 -3.90 7.94 8.92
CA VAL A 194 -4.48 8.18 7.59
C VAL A 194 -5.46 7.07 7.23
N VAL A 195 -6.73 7.43 7.02
CA VAL A 195 -7.77 6.52 6.51
C VAL A 195 -7.83 6.64 5.00
N PHE A 196 -7.27 5.66 4.28
CA PHE A 196 -7.24 5.65 2.82
C PHE A 196 -8.60 5.26 2.22
N THR A 197 -9.50 6.23 2.17
CA THR A 197 -10.81 6.13 1.50
C THR A 197 -10.70 6.54 0.03
N PRO A 198 -11.69 6.22 -0.83
CA PRO A 198 -11.68 6.65 -2.23
C PRO A 198 -11.54 8.17 -2.40
N SER A 199 -12.06 8.96 -1.45
CA SER A 199 -12.01 10.43 -1.50
C SER A 199 -10.59 11.02 -1.47
N VAL A 200 -9.60 10.24 -1.01
CA VAL A 200 -8.18 10.63 -1.09
C VAL A 200 -7.73 10.80 -2.55
N LEU A 201 -8.41 10.15 -3.50
CA LEU A 201 -8.11 10.15 -4.93
C LEU A 201 -8.98 11.12 -5.76
N ASP A 202 -9.89 11.87 -5.11
CA ASP A 202 -10.78 12.82 -5.81
C ASP A 202 -10.03 14.06 -6.32
N GLY A 203 -8.93 14.43 -5.65
CA GLY A 203 -8.09 15.57 -6.00
C GLY A 203 -7.01 15.25 -7.03
N PRO A 204 -6.30 16.28 -7.54
CA PRO A 204 -5.14 16.06 -8.39
C PRO A 204 -4.01 15.37 -7.61
N LEU A 205 -3.37 14.40 -8.24
CA LEU A 205 -2.13 13.77 -7.79
C LEU A 205 -0.96 14.37 -8.55
N LEU A 206 0.17 14.54 -7.88
CA LEU A 206 1.43 14.81 -8.55
C LEU A 206 1.98 13.50 -9.10
N VAL A 207 2.02 13.35 -10.42
CA VAL A 207 2.38 12.10 -11.11
C VAL A 207 3.78 12.16 -11.71
N GLY A 208 4.57 11.10 -11.50
CA GLY A 208 5.90 10.90 -12.05
C GLY A 208 6.13 9.47 -12.54
N ALA A 209 7.07 9.29 -13.48
CA ALA A 209 7.54 7.97 -13.87
C ALA A 209 8.48 7.42 -12.78
N ILE A 210 8.40 6.12 -12.53
CA ILE A 210 9.29 5.41 -11.62
C ILE A 210 10.53 4.97 -12.40
N SER A 211 11.73 5.25 -11.89
CA SER A 211 12.95 4.71 -12.50
C SER A 211 13.14 3.25 -12.07
N GLN A 212 13.24 2.32 -13.02
CA GLN A 212 13.60 0.93 -12.73
C GLN A 212 15.05 0.85 -12.25
#